data_AF-A0A960DP83-F1
#
_entry.id   AF-A0A960DP83-F1
#
_cell.length_a   1.000
_cell.length_b   1.000
_cell.length_c   1.000
_cell.angle_alpha   90.00
_cell.angle_beta   90.00
_cell.angle_gamma   90.00
#
_symmetry.space_group_name_H-M   'P 1'
#
loop_
_entity.id
_entity.type
_entity.pdbx_description
1 polymer ?
#
loop_
_entity_poly.entity_id
_entity_poly.type
_entity_poly.pdbx_seq_one_letter_code
_entity_poly.pdbx_strand_id
1 'polypeptide(L)' 'MVADGPPGAATLRGVDRQDRSLVDAIALWERSDAARECFGEDVHHHILTMAQAEWMAFNQTVTYWELRRYWERI' A
#
# COMPACT_ATOMS: atom_id res chain seq x y z
N MET A 1 26.13 16.78 23.02
CA MET A 1 26.63 17.00 21.66
C MET A 1 25.59 16.43 20.71
N VAL A 2 24.76 17.32 20.16
CA VAL A 2 23.63 17.02 19.27
C VAL A 2 24.19 16.75 17.88
N ALA A 3 23.83 15.61 17.28
CA ALA A 3 23.96 15.40 15.85
C ALA A 3 22.57 15.70 15.25
N ASP A 4 22.44 16.90 14.70
CA ASP A 4 21.30 17.36 13.93
C ASP A 4 21.30 16.61 12.59
N GLY A 5 20.33 15.72 12.40
CA GLY A 5 20.09 15.05 11.12
C GLY A 5 19.33 15.97 10.17
N PRO A 6 19.43 15.77 8.84
CA PRO A 6 18.82 16.67 7.87
C PRO A 6 17.31 16.85 8.11
N PRO A 7 16.77 18.08 7.94
CA PRO A 7 15.36 18.36 8.18
C PRO A 7 14.52 17.61 7.14
N GLY A 8 13.89 16.52 7.57
CA GLY A 8 13.02 15.70 6.72
C GLY A 8 13.03 14.20 7.03
N ALA A 9 14.04 13.69 7.74
CA ALA A 9 14.07 12.28 8.13
C ALA A 9 13.26 12.02 9.41
N ALA A 10 11.95 12.25 9.36
CA ALA A 10 11.04 11.78 10.40
C ALA A 10 11.11 10.24 10.43
N THR A 11 11.90 9.70 11.35
CA THR A 11 11.82 8.29 11.71
C THR A 11 10.48 8.11 12.38
N LEU A 12 9.50 7.54 11.66
CA LEU A 12 8.16 7.20 12.16
C LEU A 12 8.27 6.11 13.25
N ARG A 13 8.85 6.45 14.40
CA ARG A 13 8.87 5.62 15.61
C ARG A 13 7.51 5.80 16.28
N GLY A 14 6.62 4.83 16.08
CA GLY A 14 5.32 4.78 16.75
C GLY A 14 4.17 4.22 15.90
N VAL A 15 4.38 4.01 14.60
CA VAL A 15 3.37 3.34 13.77
C VAL A 15 3.56 1.84 13.92
N ASP A 16 2.62 1.17 14.60
CA ASP A 16 2.56 -0.28 14.59
C ASP A 16 2.45 -0.73 13.12
N ARG A 17 3.28 -1.70 12.74
CA ARG A 17 3.61 -2.04 11.36
C ARG A 17 2.52 -2.90 10.71
N GLN A 18 1.27 -2.63 11.10
CA GLN A 18 0.10 -3.47 10.93
C GLN A 18 -0.32 -3.61 9.46
N ASP A 19 0.07 -2.66 8.60
CA ASP A 19 -0.28 -2.67 7.18
C ASP A 19 0.70 -3.55 6.40
N ARG A 20 0.41 -4.86 6.33
CA ARG A 20 1.27 -5.85 5.66
C ARG A 20 0.84 -6.19 4.24
N SER A 21 -0.35 -5.77 3.81
CA SER A 21 -0.88 -6.09 2.50
C SER A 21 -1.52 -4.87 1.82
N LEU A 22 -1.53 -4.88 0.48
CA LEU A 22 -2.18 -3.84 -0.31
C LEU A 22 -3.70 -3.79 -0.04
N VAL A 23 -4.33 -4.94 0.23
CA VAL A 23 -5.78 -4.98 0.52
C VAL A 23 -6.11 -4.31 1.86
N ASP A 24 -5.26 -4.45 2.87
CA ASP A 24 -5.45 -3.75 4.16
C ASP A 24 -5.31 -2.24 3.97
N ALA A 25 -4.33 -1.81 3.17
CA ALA A 25 -4.11 -0.41 2.84
C ALA A 25 -5.27 0.20 2.05
N ILE A 26 -5.83 -0.53 1.07
CA ILE A 26 -7.02 -0.13 0.32
C ILE A 26 -8.20 0.10 1.27
N ALA A 27 -8.44 -0.86 2.17
CA ALA A 27 -9.54 -0.74 3.14
C ALA A 27 -9.33 0.44 4.10
N LEU A 28 -8.08 0.70 4.52
CA LEU A 28 -7.73 1.85 5.37
C LEU A 28 -7.93 3.17 4.64
N TRP A 29 -7.49 3.25 3.38
CA TRP A 29 -7.66 4.42 2.55
C TRP A 29 -9.13 4.77 2.35
N GLU A 30 -9.97 3.77 2.03
CA GLU A 30 -11.41 3.94 1.81
C GLU A 30 -12.13 4.61 2.99
N ARG A 31 -11.71 4.31 4.22
CA ARG A 31 -12.28 4.87 5.46
C ARG A 31 -11.52 6.08 6.01
N SER A 32 -10.51 6.57 5.32
CA SER A 32 -9.65 7.64 5.83
C SER A 32 -10.22 9.02 5.52
N ASP A 33 -10.85 9.63 6.52
CA ASP A 33 -11.32 11.01 6.43
C ASP A 33 -10.16 12.00 6.28
N ALA A 34 -9.03 11.73 6.95
CA ALA A 34 -7.81 12.52 6.77
C ALA A 34 -7.31 12.51 5.32
N ALA A 35 -7.41 11.37 4.62
CA ALA A 35 -7.03 11.32 3.20
C ALA A 35 -8.01 12.11 2.32
N ARG A 36 -9.33 12.04 2.58
CA ARG A 36 -10.32 12.86 1.87
C ARG A 36 -10.06 14.36 2.06
N GLU A 37 -9.77 14.78 3.30
CA GLU A 37 -9.49 16.18 3.62
C GLU A 37 -8.20 16.69 2.97
N CYS A 38 -7.13 15.89 2.99
CA CYS A 38 -5.84 16.29 2.44
C CYS A 38 -5.80 16.32 0.90
N PHE A 39 -6.45 15.36 0.24
CA PHE A 39 -6.35 15.19 -1.21
C PHE A 39 -7.59 15.68 -1.97
N GLY A 40 -8.72 15.81 -1.30
CA GLY A 40 -10.02 16.06 -1.93
C GLY A 40 -10.68 14.77 -2.43
N GLU A 41 -12.00 14.83 -2.60
CA GLU A 41 -12.84 13.66 -2.90
C GLU A 41 -12.46 13.00 -4.24
N ASP A 42 -12.23 13.80 -5.29
CA ASP A 42 -11.92 13.28 -6.63
C ASP A 42 -10.61 12.48 -6.64
N VAL A 43 -9.57 12.98 -5.96
CA VAL A 43 -8.26 12.32 -5.89
C VAL A 43 -8.33 11.10 -4.97
N HIS A 44 -9.02 11.21 -3.83
CA HIS A 44 -9.25 10.09 -2.93
C HIS A 44 -9.93 8.92 -3.64
N HIS A 45 -11.02 9.21 -4.36
CA HIS A 45 -11.78 8.23 -5.12
C HIS A 45 -10.98 7.63 -6.28
N HIS A 46 -10.24 8.46 -7.02
CA HIS A 46 -9.42 7.98 -8.13
C HIS A 46 -8.33 7.01 -7.66
N ILE A 47 -7.62 7.35 -6.59
CA ILE A 47 -6.58 6.48 -6.02
C ILE A 47 -7.19 5.18 -5.51
N LEU A 48 -8.32 5.25 -4.80
CA LEU A 48 -9.02 4.05 -4.32
C LEU A 48 -9.38 3.11 -5.47
N THR A 49 -9.94 3.67 -6.55
CA THR A 49 -10.34 2.91 -7.74
C THR A 49 -9.13 2.28 -8.42
N MET A 50 -8.03 3.02 -8.58
CA MET A 50 -6.81 2.50 -9.19
C MET A 50 -6.18 1.38 -8.35
N ALA A 51 -6.11 1.56 -7.03
CA ALA A 51 -5.56 0.54 -6.13
C ALA A 51 -6.38 -0.75 -6.14
N GLN A 52 -7.72 -0.65 -6.16
CA GLN A 52 -8.60 -1.81 -6.31
C GLN A 52 -8.41 -2.52 -7.65
N ALA A 53 -8.28 -1.77 -8.75
CA ALA A 53 -8.02 -2.33 -10.07
C ALA A 53 -6.67 -3.07 -10.14
N GLU A 54 -5.62 -2.48 -9.57
CA GLU A 54 -4.29 -3.11 -9.50
C GLU A 54 -4.33 -4.40 -8.67
N TRP A 55 -4.96 -4.36 -7.49
CA TRP A 55 -5.11 -5.54 -6.64
C TRP A 55 -5.86 -6.67 -7.36
N MET A 56 -6.94 -6.32 -8.05
CA MET A 56 -7.70 -7.28 -8.84
C MET A 56 -6.83 -7.86 -9.95
N ALA A 57 -6.13 -7.04 -10.73
CA ALA A 57 -5.28 -7.49 -11.84
C ALA A 57 -4.17 -8.46 -11.37
N PHE A 58 -3.54 -8.15 -10.24
CA PHE A 58 -2.52 -9.02 -9.65
C PHE A 58 -3.08 -10.40 -9.28
N ASN A 59 -4.22 -10.46 -8.60
CA ASN A 59 -4.84 -11.73 -8.19
C ASN A 59 -5.40 -12.57 -9.35
N GLN A 60 -5.51 -12.00 -10.54
CA GLN A 60 -5.92 -12.71 -11.76
C GLN A 60 -4.74 -13.30 -12.53
N THR A 61 -3.50 -13.09 -12.06
CA THR A 61 -2.30 -13.45 -12.80
C THR A 61 -1.52 -14.53 -12.06
N VAL A 62 -1.26 -15.66 -12.72
CA VAL A 62 -0.29 -16.64 -12.22
C VAL A 62 1.12 -16.13 -12.52
N THR A 63 1.88 -15.90 -11.47
CA THR A 63 3.22 -15.35 -11.56
C THR A 63 4.25 -16.41 -11.92
N TYR A 64 5.39 -15.97 -12.46
CA TYR A 64 6.52 -16.86 -12.73
C TYR A 64 7.02 -17.57 -11.47
N TRP A 65 6.97 -16.91 -10.31
CA TRP A 65 7.34 -17.53 -9.03
C TRP A 65 6.42 -18.72 -8.68
N GLU A 66 5.11 -18.59 -8.91
CA GLU A 66 4.14 -19.66 -8.66
C GLU A 66 4.36 -20.84 -9.62
N LEU A 67 4.58 -20.57 -10.91
CA LEU A 67 4.90 -21.60 -11.91
C LEU A 67 6.16 -22.38 -11.52
N ARG A 68 7.25 -21.68 -11.19
CA ARG A 68 8.50 -22.32 -10.77
C ARG A 68 8.35 -23.13 -9.48
N ARG A 69 7.49 -22.68 -8.56
CA ARG A 69 7.30 -23.35 -7.27
C ARG A 69 6.46 -24.62 -7.39
N TYR A 70 5.38 -24.58 -8.16
CA TYR A 70 4.37 -25.64 -8.15
C TYR A 70 4.32 -26.46 -9.44
N TRP A 71 4.80 -25.95 -10.57
CA TRP A 71 4.70 -26.61 -11.87
C TRP A 71 6.03 -27.19 -12.36
N GLU A 72 7.11 -26.41 -12.34
CA GLU A 72 8.43 -26.82 -12.89
C GLU A 72 9.22 -27.78 -11.99
N ARG A 73 8.70 -28.11 -10.80
CA ARG A 73 9.34 -29.00 -9.81
C ARG A 73 8.67 -30.37 -9.71
N ILE A 74 7.69 -30.65 -10.57
CA ILE A 74 7.05 -31.96 -10.75
C ILE A 74 7.84 -32.72 -11.81
#